data_AF-A0A1Y0BWH9-F1
#
_entry.id   AF-A0A1Y0BWH9-F1
#
_cell.length_a   1.000
_cell.length_b   1.000
_cell.length_c   1.000
_cell.angle_alpha   90.00
_cell.angle_beta   90.00
_cell.angle_gamma   90.00
#
_symmetry.space_group_name_H-M   'P 1'
#
loop_
_entity.id
_entity.type
_entity.pdbx_description
1 polymer ?
#
loop_
_entity_poly.entity_id
_entity_poly.type
_entity_poly.pdbx_seq_one_letter_code
_entity_poly.pdbx_strand_id
1 'polypeptide(L)'
;MTRAKDSDRNDTCKVLDSALEEGQLSMEEHRQRVSAATNATTLGQLATLVEDLQNSNAPVQLPTLNEPRVRRLTGTARAGWGVRLAMAVVLVLLGIGIGWGLYGNTTSPLSFTTDPGAKSDGIPAKVLTSPRQLLSLGGFNGLFEQMRKKFGDTTGYELQIREDWASLDRADPNDNRRKIEYDYRGGWGDPSSSPPSALSDGDRLVDLAKFNFDAVIGMLRGAPESLNVPRADVKYTWVEITPSKDPATPDAVNITIRVSGDFGGGYMVLAPDGTPKEVYAKQ
;
A
#
# COMPACT_ATOMS: atom_id res chain seq x y z
N MET A 1 13.02 -39.79 18.74
CA MET A 1 11.96 -39.10 17.98
C MET A 1 12.49 -37.74 17.57
N THR A 2 12.61 -37.49 16.27
CA THR A 2 13.14 -36.23 15.73
C THR A 2 12.01 -35.23 15.52
N ARG A 3 12.14 -34.01 16.06
CA ARG A 3 11.14 -32.94 15.95
C ARG A 3 11.09 -32.42 14.50
N ALA A 4 9.88 -32.27 13.96
CA ALA A 4 9.68 -31.73 12.62
C ALA A 4 9.86 -30.21 12.60
N LYS A 5 10.59 -29.70 11.61
CA LYS A 5 10.72 -28.27 11.29
C LYS A 5 9.57 -27.84 10.37
N ASP A 6 9.37 -26.53 10.26
CA ASP A 6 8.32 -25.98 9.38
C ASP A 6 8.58 -26.26 7.91
N SER A 7 9.85 -26.38 7.51
CA SER A 7 10.22 -26.85 6.16
C SER A 7 9.69 -28.26 5.88
N ASP A 8 9.81 -29.16 6.86
CA ASP A 8 9.41 -30.56 6.72
C ASP A 8 7.87 -30.68 6.61
N ARG A 9 7.14 -29.82 7.33
CA ARG A 9 5.68 -29.70 7.22
C ARG A 9 5.28 -29.18 5.85
N ASN A 10 5.95 -28.15 5.36
CA ASN A 10 5.66 -27.52 4.07
C ASN A 10 5.95 -28.47 2.89
N ASP A 11 7.05 -29.22 2.96
CA ASP A 11 7.40 -30.22 1.95
C ASP A 11 6.40 -31.38 1.95
N THR A 12 5.89 -31.78 3.13
CA THR A 12 4.82 -32.78 3.23
C THR A 12 3.51 -32.27 2.62
N CYS A 13 3.15 -31.01 2.85
CA CYS A 13 1.96 -30.41 2.24
C CYS A 13 2.05 -30.40 0.70
N LYS A 14 3.22 -30.08 0.13
CA LYS A 14 3.42 -30.13 -1.33
C LYS A 14 3.22 -31.52 -1.92
N VAL A 15 3.69 -32.57 -1.23
CA VAL A 15 3.49 -33.95 -1.68
C VAL A 15 2.00 -34.34 -1.64
N LEU A 16 1.26 -33.89 -0.63
CA LEU A 16 -0.19 -34.11 -0.55
C LEU A 16 -0.96 -33.35 -1.63
N ASP A 17 -0.53 -32.13 -1.96
CA ASP A 17 -1.10 -31.32 -3.05
C ASP A 17 -0.89 -32.00 -4.41
N SER A 18 0.32 -32.48 -4.69
CA SER A 18 0.60 -33.25 -5.92
C SER A 18 -0.22 -34.54 -5.99
N ALA A 19 -0.41 -35.25 -4.87
CA ALA A 19 -1.24 -36.45 -4.84
C ALA A 19 -2.74 -36.17 -5.06
N LEU A 20 -3.25 -34.99 -4.69
CA LEU A 20 -4.60 -34.53 -5.02
C LEU A 20 -4.71 -34.20 -6.52
N GLU A 21 -3.73 -33.48 -7.07
CA GLU A 21 -3.69 -33.16 -8.50
C GLU A 21 -3.63 -34.42 -9.39
N GLU A 22 -2.95 -35.45 -8.92
CA GLU A 22 -2.86 -36.77 -9.56
C GLU A 22 -4.08 -37.66 -9.30
N GLY A 23 -5.06 -37.19 -8.50
CA GLY A 23 -6.31 -37.90 -8.21
C GLY A 23 -6.15 -39.10 -7.27
N GLN A 24 -5.01 -39.24 -6.60
CA GLN A 24 -4.76 -40.31 -5.63
C GLN A 24 -5.41 -40.04 -4.27
N LEU A 25 -5.76 -38.79 -3.99
CA LEU A 25 -6.50 -38.37 -2.80
C LEU A 25 -7.79 -37.66 -3.21
N SER A 26 -8.89 -37.95 -2.52
CA SER A 26 -10.09 -37.12 -2.64
C SER A 26 -9.88 -35.75 -1.96
N MET A 27 -10.64 -34.73 -2.36
CA MET A 27 -10.59 -33.39 -1.75
C MET A 27 -10.82 -33.40 -0.23
N GLU A 28 -11.66 -34.32 0.27
CA GLU A 28 -11.95 -34.42 1.70
C GLU A 28 -10.79 -35.08 2.47
N GLU A 29 -10.14 -36.10 1.88
CA GLU A 29 -8.95 -36.73 2.46
C GLU A 29 -7.74 -35.81 2.43
N HIS A 30 -7.58 -35.03 1.35
CA HIS A 30 -6.55 -34.00 1.23
C HIS A 30 -6.68 -32.97 2.38
N ARG A 31 -7.87 -32.44 2.61
CA ARG A 31 -8.13 -31.48 3.69
C ARG A 31 -7.77 -32.05 5.07
N GLN A 32 -8.11 -33.30 5.33
CA GLN A 32 -7.79 -33.98 6.60
C GLN A 32 -6.28 -34.21 6.76
N ARG A 33 -5.58 -34.62 5.69
CA ARG A 33 -4.14 -34.89 5.73
C ARG A 33 -3.30 -33.61 5.81
N VAL A 34 -3.70 -32.52 5.16
CA VAL A 34 -3.03 -31.20 5.28
C VAL A 34 -3.19 -30.62 6.69
N SER A 35 -4.37 -30.78 7.30
CA SER A 35 -4.60 -30.41 8.70
C SER A 35 -3.73 -31.24 9.67
N ALA A 36 -3.56 -32.53 9.41
CA ALA A 36 -2.68 -33.38 10.22
C ALA A 36 -1.19 -33.03 10.03
N ALA A 37 -0.75 -32.74 8.81
CA ALA A 37 0.64 -32.40 8.48
C ALA A 37 1.09 -31.08 9.13
N THR A 38 0.21 -30.06 9.13
CA THR A 38 0.49 -28.77 9.78
C THR A 38 0.59 -28.85 11.30
N ASN A 39 -0.11 -29.81 11.93
CA ASN A 39 -0.08 -30.03 13.38
C ASN A 39 0.95 -31.09 13.83
N ALA A 40 1.63 -31.77 12.90
CA ALA A 40 2.60 -32.81 13.23
C ALA A 40 3.84 -32.24 13.94
N THR A 41 4.23 -32.84 15.07
CA THR A 41 5.36 -32.34 15.87
C THR A 41 6.65 -33.14 15.62
N THR A 42 6.54 -34.31 14.97
CA THR A 42 7.68 -35.22 14.73
C THR A 42 7.75 -35.71 13.28
N LEU A 43 8.95 -36.01 12.81
CA LEU A 43 9.17 -36.53 11.46
C LEU A 43 8.51 -37.89 11.21
N GLY A 44 8.37 -38.71 12.26
CA GLY A 44 7.68 -40.01 12.16
C GLY A 44 6.18 -39.84 11.86
N GLN A 45 5.55 -38.80 12.40
CA GLN A 45 4.14 -38.50 12.11
C GLN A 45 3.93 -38.01 10.68
N LEU A 46 4.90 -37.25 10.13
CA LEU A 46 4.86 -36.81 8.73
C LEU A 46 5.07 -37.98 7.75
N ALA A 47 5.99 -38.89 8.08
CA ALA A 47 6.27 -40.06 7.24
C ALA A 47 5.04 -40.98 7.08
N THR A 48 4.29 -41.24 8.15
CA THR A 48 3.07 -42.08 8.10
C THR A 48 1.96 -41.47 7.23
N LEU A 49 1.91 -40.14 7.05
CA LEU A 49 0.91 -39.47 6.21
C LEU A 49 1.15 -39.66 4.70
N VAL A 50 2.39 -39.99 4.32
CA VAL A 50 2.86 -40.13 2.93
C VAL A 50 3.17 -41.58 2.57
N GLU A 51 3.30 -42.46 3.56
CA GLU A 51 3.68 -43.88 3.41
C GLU A 51 2.73 -44.68 2.50
N ASP A 52 1.46 -44.30 2.43
CA ASP A 52 0.43 -44.96 1.62
C ASP A 52 0.36 -44.44 0.16
N LEU A 53 1.07 -43.35 -0.16
CA LEU A 53 1.11 -42.79 -1.51
C LEU A 53 2.11 -43.57 -2.38
N GLN A 54 1.57 -44.34 -3.34
CA GLN A 54 2.37 -45.11 -4.28
C GLN A 54 3.03 -44.18 -5.32
N ASN A 55 4.26 -43.77 -5.07
CA ASN A 55 5.11 -43.08 -6.03
C ASN A 55 5.43 -43.98 -7.24
N SER A 56 4.63 -43.89 -8.30
CA SER A 56 4.92 -44.51 -9.59
C SER A 56 5.48 -43.49 -10.57
N ASN A 57 6.79 -43.61 -10.82
CA ASN A 57 7.59 -43.08 -11.95
C ASN A 57 8.24 -41.69 -11.82
N ALA A 58 9.51 -41.72 -11.41
CA ALA A 58 10.53 -40.83 -11.97
C ALA A 58 10.80 -41.21 -13.46
N PRO A 59 10.99 -40.25 -14.38
CA PRO A 59 11.26 -40.57 -15.78
C PRO A 59 12.74 -40.91 -15.96
N VAL A 60 13.08 -42.20 -15.96
CA VAL A 60 14.39 -42.67 -16.42
C VAL A 60 14.20 -43.84 -17.36
N GLN A 61 14.52 -43.61 -18.64
CA GLN A 61 14.60 -44.65 -19.67
C GLN A 61 15.72 -45.64 -19.33
N LEU A 62 15.38 -46.92 -19.21
CA LEU A 62 16.34 -48.01 -19.09
C LEU A 62 16.63 -48.60 -20.48
N PRO A 63 17.90 -48.80 -20.86
CA PRO A 63 18.26 -49.67 -21.98
C PRO A 63 17.83 -51.10 -21.68
N THR A 64 17.28 -51.77 -22.69
CA THR A 64 16.84 -53.16 -22.66
C THR A 64 17.99 -54.11 -22.34
N LEU A 65 17.86 -54.88 -21.26
CA LEU A 65 18.70 -56.05 -20.98
C LEU A 65 17.84 -57.30 -21.00
N ASN A 66 18.18 -58.18 -21.94
CA ASN A 66 17.58 -59.51 -22.11
C ASN A 66 17.70 -60.34 -20.83
N GLU A 67 16.63 -61.06 -20.52
CA GLU A 67 16.50 -61.97 -19.37
C GLU A 67 17.65 -62.99 -19.28
N PRO A 68 18.19 -63.25 -18.08
CA PRO A 68 18.74 -64.56 -17.75
C PRO A 68 17.67 -65.40 -17.07
N ARG A 69 17.26 -66.47 -17.74
CA ARG A 69 16.46 -67.57 -17.23
C ARG A 69 17.12 -68.17 -15.97
N VAL A 70 16.61 -67.86 -14.77
CA VAL A 70 17.05 -68.52 -13.54
C VAL A 70 16.22 -69.76 -13.27
N ARG A 71 16.85 -70.90 -13.56
CA ARG A 71 16.43 -72.25 -13.20
C ARG A 71 16.29 -72.34 -11.67
N ARG A 72 15.11 -72.74 -11.19
CA ARG A 72 14.90 -73.11 -9.78
C ARG A 72 15.87 -74.21 -9.41
N LEU A 73 16.66 -73.99 -8.36
CA LEU A 73 17.30 -75.05 -7.59
C LEU A 73 17.10 -74.76 -6.10
N THR A 74 16.38 -75.67 -5.48
CA THR A 74 16.27 -75.91 -4.05
C THR A 74 17.65 -76.13 -3.43
N GLY A 75 17.96 -75.50 -2.29
CA GLY A 75 19.18 -75.81 -1.56
C GLY A 75 19.45 -74.89 -0.37
N THR A 76 19.36 -75.46 0.82
CA THR A 76 19.68 -74.91 2.14
C THR A 76 21.10 -74.33 2.26
N ALA A 77 21.27 -73.12 2.81
CA ALA A 77 22.41 -72.79 3.69
C ALA A 77 22.22 -71.45 4.41
N ARG A 78 22.39 -71.48 5.72
CA ARG A 78 22.53 -70.34 6.62
C ARG A 78 23.73 -69.47 6.20
N ALA A 79 23.50 -68.28 5.66
CA ALA A 79 24.53 -67.24 5.51
C ALA A 79 24.09 -66.00 6.30
N GLY A 80 24.88 -65.68 7.32
CA GLY A 80 24.49 -64.87 8.47
C GLY A 80 24.23 -63.39 8.18
N TRP A 81 23.43 -62.79 9.05
CA TRP A 81 23.14 -61.35 9.15
C TRP A 81 24.38 -60.43 9.05
N GLY A 82 25.57 -60.91 9.42
CA GLY A 82 26.81 -60.15 9.35
C GLY A 82 27.20 -59.70 7.93
N VAL A 83 26.90 -60.49 6.88
CA VAL A 83 27.23 -60.10 5.50
C VAL A 83 26.27 -59.02 4.99
N ARG A 84 25.00 -59.04 5.42
CA ARG A 84 24.01 -58.01 5.07
C ARG A 84 24.32 -56.67 5.74
N LEU A 85 24.80 -56.70 6.99
CA LEU A 85 25.17 -55.48 7.73
C LEU A 85 26.47 -54.85 7.18
N ALA A 86 27.45 -55.69 6.80
CA ALA A 86 28.68 -55.23 6.16
C ALA A 86 28.39 -54.55 4.80
N MET A 87 27.47 -55.11 4.01
CA MET A 87 27.11 -54.55 2.70
C MET A 87 26.31 -53.24 2.82
N ALA A 88 25.48 -53.09 3.85
CA ALA A 88 24.78 -51.84 4.14
C ALA A 88 25.75 -50.70 4.55
N VAL A 89 26.76 -50.99 5.36
CA VAL A 89 27.78 -50.00 5.75
C VAL A 89 28.62 -49.57 4.55
N VAL A 90 29.00 -50.49 3.67
CA VAL A 90 29.74 -50.17 2.44
C VAL A 90 28.91 -49.28 1.51
N LEU A 91 27.60 -49.54 1.37
CA LEU A 91 26.72 -48.72 0.53
C LEU A 91 26.46 -47.31 1.13
N VAL A 92 26.38 -47.18 2.46
CA VAL A 92 26.28 -45.88 3.12
C VAL A 92 27.57 -45.07 2.95
N LEU A 93 28.74 -45.69 3.13
CA LEU A 93 30.02 -45.02 2.94
C LEU A 93 30.28 -44.67 1.46
N LEU A 94 29.86 -45.52 0.53
CA LEU A 94 29.90 -45.22 -0.90
C LEU A 94 28.94 -44.08 -1.27
N GLY A 95 27.73 -44.07 -0.69
CA GLY A 95 26.75 -42.99 -0.89
C GLY A 95 27.24 -41.64 -0.37
N ILE A 96 27.89 -41.62 0.81
CA ILE A 96 28.53 -40.41 1.37
C ILE A 96 29.73 -40.00 0.51
N GLY A 97 30.54 -40.95 0.03
CA GLY A 97 31.71 -40.70 -0.81
C GLY A 97 31.37 -40.14 -2.20
N ILE A 98 30.30 -40.64 -2.83
CA ILE A 98 29.78 -40.11 -4.11
C ILE A 98 29.12 -38.75 -3.90
N GLY A 99 28.39 -38.57 -2.79
CA GLY A 99 27.78 -37.30 -2.40
C GLY A 99 28.82 -36.19 -2.16
N TRP A 100 29.95 -36.51 -1.54
CA TRP A 100 31.06 -35.55 -1.36
C TRP A 100 31.96 -35.41 -2.59
N GLY A 101 32.20 -36.48 -3.35
CA GLY A 101 33.11 -36.49 -4.49
C GLY A 101 32.58 -35.85 -5.77
N LEU A 102 31.25 -35.90 -6.01
CA LEU A 102 30.64 -35.30 -7.21
C LEU A 102 29.96 -33.95 -6.96
N TYR A 103 29.54 -33.65 -5.72
CA TYR A 103 28.83 -32.40 -5.38
C TYR A 103 29.58 -31.49 -4.41
N GLY A 104 30.75 -31.89 -3.89
CA GLY A 104 31.52 -31.08 -2.95
C GLY A 104 32.13 -29.79 -3.53
N ASN A 105 32.18 -29.65 -4.88
CA ASN A 105 32.80 -28.50 -5.54
C ASN A 105 31.93 -27.86 -6.65
N THR A 106 30.63 -28.14 -6.69
CA THR A 106 29.70 -27.36 -7.53
C THR A 106 28.94 -26.41 -6.63
N THR A 107 29.25 -25.11 -6.68
CA THR A 107 28.30 -24.07 -6.28
C THR A 107 26.93 -24.44 -6.84
N SER A 108 25.96 -24.66 -5.97
CA SER A 108 24.63 -25.12 -6.36
C SER A 108 24.06 -24.29 -7.53
N PRO A 109 23.34 -24.90 -8.50
CA PRO A 109 22.75 -24.16 -9.62
C PRO A 109 21.63 -23.21 -9.18
N LEU A 110 21.22 -23.26 -7.91
CA LEU A 110 20.45 -22.22 -7.24
C LEU A 110 21.40 -21.15 -6.68
N SER A 111 22.26 -20.60 -7.54
CA SER A 111 22.72 -19.23 -7.32
C SER A 111 21.48 -18.35 -7.51
N PHE A 112 20.68 -18.20 -6.46
CA PHE A 112 19.80 -17.04 -6.36
C PHE A 112 20.75 -15.86 -6.44
N THR A 113 20.86 -15.26 -7.63
CA THR A 113 21.36 -13.91 -7.75
C THR A 113 20.59 -13.16 -6.68
N THR A 114 21.24 -12.77 -5.59
CA THR A 114 20.57 -11.99 -4.56
C THR A 114 20.10 -10.77 -5.30
N ASP A 115 18.79 -10.69 -5.56
CA ASP A 115 18.17 -9.56 -6.22
C ASP A 115 18.76 -8.31 -5.58
N PRO A 116 19.53 -7.50 -6.33
CA PRO A 116 20.16 -6.31 -5.77
C PRO A 116 19.13 -5.38 -5.12
N GLY A 117 17.87 -5.42 -5.58
CA GLY A 117 16.75 -4.67 -5.01
C GLY A 117 16.13 -5.28 -3.74
N ALA A 118 16.41 -6.54 -3.42
CA ALA A 118 15.96 -7.16 -2.18
C ALA A 118 16.79 -6.75 -0.95
N LYS A 119 18.00 -6.19 -1.19
CA LYS A 119 18.81 -5.62 -0.13
C LYS A 119 18.37 -4.19 0.12
N SER A 120 18.08 -3.86 1.38
CA SER A 120 17.87 -2.46 1.78
C SER A 120 19.12 -1.67 1.41
N ASP A 121 18.93 -0.60 0.65
CA ASP A 121 19.96 0.34 0.22
C ASP A 121 20.44 1.27 1.35
N GLY A 122 19.86 1.13 2.56
CA GLY A 122 20.19 1.94 3.72
C GLY A 122 19.74 3.40 3.60
N ILE A 123 18.93 3.75 2.59
CA ILE A 123 18.42 5.11 2.43
C ILE A 123 17.20 5.27 3.36
N PRO A 124 17.27 6.15 4.38
CA PRO A 124 16.14 6.33 5.29
C PRO A 124 14.94 6.91 4.54
N ALA A 125 13.76 6.33 4.77
CA ALA A 125 12.53 6.85 4.19
C ALA A 125 12.28 8.28 4.67
N LYS A 126 12.20 9.23 3.72
CA LYS A 126 11.78 10.59 4.01
C LYS A 126 10.25 10.65 4.00
N VAL A 127 9.64 10.64 5.17
CA VAL A 127 8.19 10.79 5.32
C VAL A 127 7.83 12.27 5.17
N LEU A 128 6.98 12.58 4.19
CA LEU A 128 6.37 13.90 4.05
C LEU A 128 5.10 13.95 4.90
N THR A 129 5.09 14.78 5.94
CA THR A 129 3.91 14.98 6.78
C THR A 129 3.10 16.17 6.26
N SER A 130 2.26 15.93 5.25
CA SER A 130 1.33 16.95 4.75
C SER A 130 0.32 17.35 5.83
N PRO A 131 0.08 18.65 6.08
CA PRO A 131 -1.02 19.10 6.93
C PRO A 131 -2.34 18.53 6.40
N ARG A 132 -3.00 17.67 7.17
CA ARG A 132 -4.23 16.97 6.75
C ARG A 132 -5.51 17.74 7.04
N GLN A 133 -5.42 18.86 7.76
CA GLN A 133 -6.57 19.63 8.21
C GLN A 133 -6.36 21.12 7.95
N LEU A 134 -6.60 21.53 6.71
CA LEU A 134 -6.47 22.92 6.29
C LEU A 134 -7.53 23.82 6.92
N LEU A 135 -8.72 23.30 7.18
CA LEU A 135 -9.82 24.01 7.85
C LEU A 135 -9.62 24.11 9.37
N SER A 136 -8.41 24.47 9.78
CA SER A 136 -8.00 24.71 11.17
C SER A 136 -7.09 25.94 11.24
N LEU A 137 -6.91 26.50 12.43
CA LEU A 137 -6.00 27.64 12.61
C LEU A 137 -4.56 27.30 12.18
N GLY A 138 -4.07 26.12 12.57
CA GLY A 138 -2.75 25.63 12.14
C GLY A 138 -2.68 25.38 10.63
N GLY A 139 -3.78 24.90 10.04
CA GLY A 139 -3.94 24.71 8.60
C GLY A 139 -3.82 26.01 7.81
N PHE A 140 -4.57 27.05 8.20
CA PHE A 140 -4.50 28.38 7.58
C PHE A 140 -3.09 28.98 7.74
N ASN A 141 -2.55 29.00 8.95
CA ASN A 141 -1.20 29.52 9.19
C ASN A 141 -0.16 28.81 8.31
N GLY A 142 -0.16 27.47 8.30
CA GLY A 142 0.76 26.68 7.50
C GLY A 142 0.58 26.88 5.98
N LEU A 143 -0.66 27.02 5.50
CA LEU A 143 -0.96 27.26 4.09
C LEU A 143 -0.39 28.60 3.61
N PHE A 144 -0.68 29.68 4.35
CA PHE A 144 -0.21 31.02 4.00
C PHE A 144 1.29 31.21 4.27
N GLU A 145 1.88 30.56 5.28
CA GLU A 145 3.34 30.51 5.41
C GLU A 145 4.01 29.87 4.19
N GLN A 146 3.44 28.78 3.68
CA GLN A 146 3.96 28.13 2.48
C GLN A 146 3.75 28.96 1.22
N MET A 147 2.67 29.75 1.14
CA MET A 147 2.52 30.75 0.05
C MET A 147 3.69 31.73 0.07
N ARG A 148 4.00 32.32 1.24
CA ARG A 148 5.13 33.25 1.40
C ARG A 148 6.46 32.59 1.03
N LYS A 149 6.68 31.33 1.43
CA LYS A 149 7.92 30.60 1.12
C LYS A 149 8.08 30.31 -0.38
N LYS A 150 6.99 29.96 -1.09
CA LYS A 150 7.06 29.61 -2.51
C LYS A 150 7.00 30.83 -3.43
N PHE A 151 6.07 31.75 -3.16
CA PHE A 151 5.73 32.85 -4.05
C PHE A 151 6.31 34.20 -3.59
N GLY A 152 6.78 34.31 -2.34
CA GLY A 152 7.30 35.55 -1.76
C GLY A 152 6.21 36.44 -1.14
N ASP A 153 4.93 36.16 -1.38
CA ASP A 153 3.79 36.91 -0.85
C ASP A 153 2.56 36.01 -0.67
N THR A 154 1.42 36.63 -0.37
CA THR A 154 0.10 35.99 -0.28
C THR A 154 -0.91 36.58 -1.27
N THR A 155 -0.42 37.21 -2.34
CA THR A 155 -1.27 37.87 -3.32
C THR A 155 -1.95 36.87 -4.27
N GLY A 156 -3.14 37.18 -4.72
CA GLY A 156 -3.86 36.35 -5.70
C GLY A 156 -5.22 36.92 -6.03
N TYR A 157 -5.93 36.22 -6.92
CA TYR A 157 -7.29 36.57 -7.34
C TYR A 157 -8.35 35.77 -6.59
N GLU A 158 -8.04 34.53 -6.23
CA GLU A 158 -8.96 33.66 -5.52
C GLU A 158 -8.18 32.56 -4.81
N LEU A 159 -8.60 32.21 -3.60
CA LEU A 159 -8.10 31.05 -2.86
C LEU A 159 -9.28 30.24 -2.34
N GLN A 160 -9.38 28.99 -2.79
CA GLN A 160 -10.33 28.02 -2.26
C GLN A 160 -9.60 27.05 -1.33
N ILE A 161 -10.11 26.85 -0.13
CA ILE A 161 -9.54 25.98 0.89
C ILE A 161 -10.60 24.95 1.30
N ARG A 162 -10.29 23.69 1.06
CA ARG A 162 -11.07 22.52 1.51
C ARG A 162 -10.33 21.83 2.65
N GLU A 163 -10.86 20.70 3.11
CA GLU A 163 -10.30 19.99 4.27
C GLU A 163 -8.85 19.54 4.05
N ASP A 164 -8.56 18.95 2.89
CA ASP A 164 -7.31 18.28 2.55
C ASP A 164 -6.52 18.97 1.42
N TRP A 165 -7.11 19.96 0.75
CA TRP A 165 -6.46 20.70 -0.34
C TRP A 165 -6.93 22.14 -0.47
N ALA A 166 -6.16 22.92 -1.21
CA ALA A 166 -6.53 24.26 -1.62
C ALA A 166 -6.13 24.51 -3.07
N SER A 167 -6.82 25.42 -3.75
CA SER A 167 -6.38 25.96 -5.04
C SER A 167 -6.29 27.48 -4.97
N LEU A 168 -5.33 28.02 -5.72
CA LEU A 168 -4.98 29.43 -5.70
C LEU A 168 -4.82 29.95 -7.13
N ASP A 169 -5.64 30.93 -7.48
CA ASP A 169 -5.51 31.68 -8.73
C ASP A 169 -4.55 32.86 -8.53
N ARG A 170 -3.48 32.93 -9.34
CA ARG A 170 -2.52 34.04 -9.36
C ARG A 170 -2.31 34.59 -10.77
N ALA A 171 -1.71 35.77 -10.86
CA ALA A 171 -1.28 36.35 -12.13
C ALA A 171 -0.34 35.41 -12.89
N ASP A 172 -0.59 35.24 -14.19
CA ASP A 172 0.35 34.56 -15.08
C ASP A 172 1.60 35.45 -15.24
N PRO A 173 2.81 34.94 -14.90
CA PRO A 173 4.04 35.70 -15.08
C PRO A 173 4.32 36.13 -16.53
N ASN A 174 3.70 35.45 -17.50
CA ASN A 174 3.91 35.70 -18.93
C ASN A 174 2.83 36.60 -19.56
N ASP A 175 1.64 36.70 -18.95
CA ASP A 175 0.55 37.58 -19.42
C ASP A 175 -0.29 38.08 -18.24
N ASN A 176 -0.11 39.35 -17.88
CA ASN A 176 -0.80 39.97 -16.75
C ASN A 176 -2.33 40.08 -16.92
N ARG A 177 -2.88 39.77 -18.10
CA ARG A 177 -4.32 39.70 -18.37
C ARG A 177 -4.89 38.31 -18.14
N ARG A 178 -4.06 37.37 -17.66
CA ARG A 178 -4.43 36.00 -17.39
C ARG A 178 -4.09 35.59 -15.96
N LYS A 179 -4.76 34.55 -15.51
CA LYS A 179 -4.49 33.88 -14.25
C LYS A 179 -4.17 32.41 -14.48
N ILE A 180 -3.32 31.89 -13.61
CA ILE A 180 -2.92 30.49 -13.52
C ILE A 180 -3.27 29.97 -12.13
N GLU A 181 -3.71 28.71 -12.10
CA GLU A 181 -4.10 28.02 -10.88
C GLU A 181 -2.91 27.23 -10.31
N TYR A 182 -2.77 27.23 -9.00
CA TYR A 182 -1.84 26.39 -8.26
C TYR A 182 -2.60 25.52 -7.27
N ASP A 183 -2.28 24.23 -7.23
CA ASP A 183 -2.85 23.30 -6.25
C ASP A 183 -1.94 23.15 -5.02
N TYR A 184 -2.58 23.02 -3.87
CA TYR A 184 -1.95 22.66 -2.61
C TYR A 184 -2.37 21.25 -2.19
N ARG A 185 -1.39 20.35 -2.04
CA ARG A 185 -1.56 18.99 -1.50
C ARG A 185 -0.45 18.67 -0.50
N GLY A 186 -0.45 19.37 0.63
CA GLY A 186 0.65 19.33 1.60
C GLY A 186 1.86 20.19 1.25
N GLY A 187 1.71 21.00 0.22
CA GLY A 187 2.69 21.92 -0.34
C GLY A 187 2.14 22.48 -1.64
N TRP A 188 2.57 23.70 -2.00
CA TRP A 188 2.18 24.32 -3.26
C TRP A 188 2.94 23.69 -4.43
N GLY A 189 2.22 23.06 -5.35
CA GLY A 189 2.76 22.43 -6.55
C GLY A 189 3.17 23.42 -7.63
N ASP A 190 3.59 22.90 -8.77
CA ASP A 190 3.75 23.70 -10.00
C ASP A 190 2.37 24.20 -10.47
N PRO A 191 2.32 25.21 -11.37
CA PRO A 191 1.06 25.64 -11.95
C PRO A 191 0.31 24.46 -12.57
N SER A 192 -1.01 24.46 -12.43
CA SER A 192 -1.89 23.47 -13.06
C SER A 192 -1.59 23.37 -14.55
N SER A 193 -1.71 22.16 -15.11
CA SER A 193 -1.55 21.93 -16.56
C SER A 193 -2.69 22.54 -17.38
N SER A 194 -3.76 23.00 -16.72
CA SER A 194 -4.84 23.73 -17.37
C SER A 194 -4.33 25.01 -18.04
N PRO A 195 -4.84 25.36 -19.24
CA PRO A 195 -4.48 26.62 -19.88
C PRO A 195 -4.81 27.80 -18.95
N PRO A 196 -3.97 28.86 -18.89
CA PRO A 196 -4.29 30.06 -18.11
C PRO A 196 -5.66 30.62 -18.52
N SER A 197 -6.45 31.18 -17.61
CA SER A 197 -7.75 31.79 -17.96
C SER A 197 -7.61 33.32 -18.06
N ALA A 198 -8.46 33.97 -18.86
CA ALA A 198 -8.50 35.44 -18.87
C ALA A 198 -9.04 35.98 -17.53
N LEU A 199 -8.58 37.17 -17.14
CA LEU A 199 -9.17 37.88 -16.00
C LEU A 199 -10.59 38.38 -16.33
N SER A 200 -11.42 38.42 -15.30
CA SER A 200 -12.77 38.98 -15.30
C SER A 200 -12.85 40.22 -14.40
N ASP A 201 -13.97 40.97 -14.46
CA ASP A 201 -14.16 42.20 -13.66
C ASP A 201 -14.04 41.99 -12.13
N GLY A 202 -14.22 40.75 -11.66
CA GLY A 202 -14.07 40.36 -10.26
C GLY A 202 -12.62 40.06 -9.84
N ASP A 203 -11.73 39.79 -10.80
CA ASP A 203 -10.35 39.37 -10.53
C ASP A 203 -9.47 40.60 -10.25
N ARG A 204 -9.37 40.98 -8.98
CA ARG A 204 -8.42 41.98 -8.49
C ARG A 204 -7.30 41.31 -7.72
N LEU A 205 -6.07 41.75 -7.95
CA LEU A 205 -4.93 41.23 -7.21
C LEU A 205 -4.93 41.84 -5.80
N VAL A 206 -5.17 41.02 -4.79
CA VAL A 206 -5.22 41.45 -3.37
C VAL A 206 -4.39 40.52 -2.51
N ASP A 207 -4.05 40.97 -1.29
CA ASP A 207 -3.46 40.09 -0.28
C ASP A 207 -4.54 39.19 0.32
N LEU A 208 -4.52 37.91 -0.06
CA LEU A 208 -5.51 36.93 0.36
C LEU A 208 -5.36 36.53 1.84
N ALA A 209 -4.26 36.89 2.50
CA ALA A 209 -4.06 36.65 3.92
C ALA A 209 -4.54 37.83 4.81
N LYS A 210 -5.09 38.89 4.22
CA LYS A 210 -5.45 40.14 4.92
C LYS A 210 -6.80 40.03 5.63
N PHE A 211 -6.93 39.06 6.52
CA PHE A 211 -8.11 38.84 7.36
C PHE A 211 -7.73 38.22 8.72
N ASN A 212 -8.65 38.23 9.67
CA ASN A 212 -8.48 37.65 10.99
C ASN A 212 -8.74 36.14 10.95
N PHE A 213 -7.68 35.34 11.03
CA PHE A 213 -7.76 33.89 10.92
C PHE A 213 -8.55 33.26 12.07
N ASP A 214 -8.31 33.71 13.30
CA ASP A 214 -8.99 33.20 14.49
C ASP A 214 -10.51 33.43 14.41
N ALA A 215 -10.91 34.65 14.00
CA ALA A 215 -12.32 35.00 13.87
C ALA A 215 -13.02 34.17 12.77
N VAL A 216 -12.39 34.02 11.60
CA VAL A 216 -12.93 33.20 10.50
C VAL A 216 -13.01 31.73 10.89
N ILE A 217 -11.99 31.17 11.54
CA ILE A 217 -12.01 29.78 12.03
C ILE A 217 -13.09 29.58 13.11
N GLY A 218 -13.32 30.59 13.96
CA GLY A 218 -14.44 30.60 14.90
C GLY A 218 -15.79 30.46 14.19
N MET A 219 -16.01 31.30 13.17
CA MET A 219 -17.23 31.22 12.34
C MET A 219 -17.34 29.89 11.59
N LEU A 220 -16.24 29.38 11.05
CA LEU A 220 -16.18 28.10 10.35
C LEU A 220 -16.63 26.92 11.22
N ARG A 221 -16.22 26.90 12.49
CA ARG A 221 -16.60 25.84 13.45
C ARG A 221 -18.09 25.85 13.82
N GLY A 222 -18.72 27.02 13.77
CA GLY A 222 -20.15 27.20 14.00
C GLY A 222 -20.98 27.29 12.72
N ALA A 223 -20.36 27.16 11.54
CA ALA A 223 -21.03 27.32 10.26
C ALA A 223 -22.12 26.25 10.03
N PRO A 224 -21.91 24.95 10.34
CA PRO A 224 -22.97 23.95 10.19
C PRO A 224 -24.25 24.32 10.95
N GLU A 225 -24.12 24.70 12.22
CA GLU A 225 -25.27 25.13 13.03
C GLU A 225 -25.91 26.40 12.49
N SER A 226 -25.10 27.40 12.12
CA SER A 226 -25.59 28.68 11.60
C SER A 226 -26.32 28.51 10.26
N LEU A 227 -25.98 27.48 9.49
CA LEU A 227 -26.56 27.18 8.20
C LEU A 227 -27.62 26.07 8.26
N ASN A 228 -28.03 25.68 9.47
CA ASN A 228 -29.02 24.64 9.71
C ASN A 228 -28.68 23.28 9.05
N VAL A 229 -27.40 22.95 9.01
CA VAL A 229 -26.90 21.66 8.52
C VAL A 229 -26.46 20.82 9.73
N PRO A 230 -27.15 19.71 10.05
CA PRO A 230 -26.71 18.82 11.12
C PRO A 230 -25.28 18.36 10.87
N ARG A 231 -24.42 18.39 11.90
CA ARG A 231 -23.00 18.00 11.75
C ARG A 231 -22.81 16.59 11.19
N ALA A 232 -23.71 15.68 11.52
CA ALA A 232 -23.69 14.30 11.02
C ALA A 232 -23.94 14.22 9.50
N ASP A 233 -24.61 15.22 8.93
CA ASP A 233 -25.01 15.24 7.51
C ASP A 233 -24.01 16.01 6.64
N VAL A 234 -23.05 16.73 7.24
CA VAL A 234 -22.05 17.53 6.51
C VAL A 234 -21.19 16.62 5.64
N LYS A 235 -21.18 16.87 4.32
CA LYS A 235 -20.34 16.17 3.34
C LYS A 235 -19.07 16.91 3.00
N TYR A 236 -19.17 18.22 2.85
CA TYR A 236 -18.01 19.04 2.58
C TYR A 236 -18.24 20.44 3.12
N THR A 237 -17.14 21.00 3.60
CA THR A 237 -17.01 22.39 3.98
C THR A 237 -15.86 22.97 3.18
N TRP A 238 -16.00 24.19 2.70
CA TRP A 238 -14.87 24.92 2.14
C TRP A 238 -14.97 26.40 2.45
N VAL A 239 -13.82 27.05 2.37
CA VAL A 239 -13.65 28.48 2.53
C VAL A 239 -13.12 29.02 1.22
N GLU A 240 -13.77 30.05 0.70
CA GLU A 240 -13.36 30.77 -0.50
C GLU A 240 -12.99 32.19 -0.09
N ILE A 241 -11.84 32.67 -0.56
CA ILE A 241 -11.31 33.99 -0.28
C ILE A 241 -11.15 34.69 -1.61
N THR A 242 -11.88 35.79 -1.79
CA THR A 242 -11.91 36.60 -3.01
C THR A 242 -11.72 38.08 -2.67
N PRO A 243 -11.39 38.95 -3.64
CA PRO A 243 -11.44 40.39 -3.45
C PRO A 243 -12.82 40.87 -3.00
N SER A 244 -12.83 41.84 -2.09
CA SER A 244 -14.09 42.46 -1.63
C SER A 244 -14.83 43.10 -2.79
N LYS A 245 -16.13 42.78 -2.91
CA LYS A 245 -17.03 43.43 -3.88
C LYS A 245 -17.44 44.84 -3.48
N ASP A 246 -17.07 45.28 -2.27
CA ASP A 246 -17.35 46.63 -1.79
C ASP A 246 -16.36 47.64 -2.40
N PRO A 247 -16.84 48.60 -3.22
CA PRO A 247 -15.97 49.60 -3.84
C PRO A 247 -15.31 50.55 -2.83
N ALA A 248 -15.83 50.66 -1.60
CA ALA A 248 -15.22 51.45 -0.54
C ALA A 248 -13.98 50.79 0.08
N THR A 249 -13.83 49.47 -0.08
CA THR A 249 -12.72 48.68 0.46
C THR A 249 -12.11 47.76 -0.62
N PRO A 250 -11.52 48.32 -1.70
CA PRO A 250 -11.08 47.52 -2.85
C PRO A 250 -9.95 46.54 -2.53
N ASP A 251 -9.13 46.84 -1.51
CA ASP A 251 -8.00 46.01 -1.07
C ASP A 251 -8.37 45.03 0.05
N ALA A 252 -9.64 44.98 0.45
CA ALA A 252 -10.13 44.03 1.42
C ALA A 252 -10.47 42.70 0.74
N VAL A 253 -10.53 41.62 1.53
CA VAL A 253 -11.01 40.33 1.08
C VAL A 253 -12.46 40.09 1.51
N ASN A 254 -13.13 39.19 0.81
CA ASN A 254 -14.43 38.65 1.13
C ASN A 254 -14.26 37.15 1.39
N ILE A 255 -14.75 36.68 2.53
CA ILE A 255 -14.60 35.28 2.93
C ILE A 255 -15.97 34.60 2.83
N THR A 256 -16.09 33.60 1.98
CA THR A 256 -17.29 32.77 1.88
C THR A 256 -17.03 31.43 2.55
N ILE A 257 -17.79 31.08 3.58
CA ILE A 257 -17.80 29.75 4.16
C ILE A 257 -19.01 29.02 3.61
N ARG A 258 -18.79 27.86 2.98
CA ARG A 258 -19.86 27.03 2.42
C ARG A 258 -19.87 25.68 3.11
N VAL A 259 -21.06 25.29 3.55
CA VAL A 259 -21.32 23.98 4.15
C VAL A 259 -22.38 23.29 3.31
N SER A 260 -22.15 22.03 3.00
CA SER A 260 -23.11 21.20 2.28
C SER A 260 -23.24 19.86 2.97
N GLY A 261 -24.47 19.35 3.04
CA GLY A 261 -24.79 18.04 3.56
C GLY A 261 -25.73 17.27 2.66
N ASP A 262 -26.19 16.11 3.14
CA ASP A 262 -27.04 15.19 2.37
C ASP A 262 -28.38 15.81 1.93
N PHE A 263 -28.97 16.67 2.76
CA PHE A 263 -30.32 17.18 2.56
C PHE A 263 -30.39 18.67 2.21
N GLY A 264 -29.25 19.34 2.10
CA GLY A 264 -29.21 20.78 1.92
C GLY A 264 -27.85 21.36 2.20
N GLY A 265 -27.76 22.68 2.18
CA GLY A 265 -26.50 23.37 2.39
C GLY A 265 -26.70 24.87 2.40
N GLY A 266 -25.64 25.58 2.73
CA GLY A 266 -25.69 27.02 2.82
C GLY A 266 -24.33 27.63 2.67
N TYR A 267 -24.32 28.95 2.68
CA TYR A 267 -23.09 29.69 2.80
C TYR A 267 -23.30 30.91 3.69
N MET A 268 -22.21 31.37 4.27
CA MET A 268 -22.14 32.68 4.92
C MET A 268 -20.98 33.46 4.34
N VAL A 269 -21.17 34.76 4.21
CA VAL A 269 -20.16 35.70 3.74
C VAL A 269 -19.72 36.54 4.94
N LEU A 270 -18.41 36.64 5.14
CA LEU A 270 -17.79 37.37 6.24
C LEU A 270 -16.94 38.52 5.70
N ALA A 271 -16.90 39.60 6.48
CA ALA A 271 -15.89 40.64 6.35
C ALA A 271 -14.50 40.15 6.83
N PRO A 272 -13.41 40.87 6.52
CA PRO A 272 -12.05 40.47 6.92
C PRO A 272 -11.83 40.27 8.42
N ASP A 273 -12.62 40.92 9.27
CA ASP A 273 -12.55 40.78 10.72
C ASP A 273 -13.34 39.56 11.26
N GLY A 274 -14.02 38.82 10.38
CA GLY A 274 -14.89 37.71 10.71
C GLY A 274 -16.36 38.09 10.94
N THR A 275 -16.72 39.37 10.84
CA THR A 275 -18.10 39.83 11.01
C THR A 275 -18.99 39.28 9.88
N PRO A 276 -20.12 38.62 10.19
CA PRO A 276 -21.04 38.13 9.17
C PRO A 276 -21.68 39.28 8.39
N LYS A 277 -21.64 39.20 7.06
CA LYS A 277 -22.31 40.10 6.12
C LYS A 277 -23.61 39.51 5.58
N GLU A 278 -23.56 38.23 5.21
CA GLU A 278 -24.69 37.50 4.64
C GLU A 278 -24.71 36.08 5.19
N VAL A 279 -25.90 35.54 5.41
CA VAL A 279 -26.10 34.14 5.80
C VAL A 279 -27.25 33.59 4.97
N TYR A 280 -26.98 32.52 4.23
CA TYR A 280 -27.97 31.85 3.40
C TYR A 280 -27.97 30.35 3.72
N ALA A 281 -29.02 29.89 4.39
CA ALA A 281 -29.30 28.48 4.62
C ALA A 281 -30.35 28.02 3.60
N LYS A 282 -30.02 27.05 2.75
CA LYS A 282 -31.01 26.40 1.90
C LYS A 282 -31.70 25.32 2.74
N GLN A 283 -32.98 25.56 3.02
CA GLN A 283 -33.88 24.61 3.67
C GLN A 283 -34.14 23.39 2.79
#